data_AF-A0A6L3C7V5-F1
#
_entry.id   AF-A0A6L3C7V5-F1
#
_cell.length_a   1.000
_cell.length_b   1.000
_cell.length_c   1.000
_cell.angle_alpha   90.00
_cell.angle_beta   90.00
_cell.angle_gamma   90.00
#
_symmetry.space_group_name_H-M   'P 1'
#
loop_
_entity.id
_entity.type
_entity.pdbx_description
1 polymer ?
#
loop_
_entity_poly.entity_id
_entity_poly.type
_entity_poly.pdbx_seq_one_letter_code
_entity_poly.pdbx_strand_id
1 'polypeptide(L)' 'MIDDPAAFLNYFRSIQPRTCRDVVALPASAERWEPTVGDGENGWGISKIVHHIAESRVYFESAYTGNWWRYDWNPLNTQ' A
#
# COMPACT_ATOMS: atom_id res chain seq x y z
N MET A 1 20.51 -3.46 2.13
CA MET A 1 19.38 -4.37 2.44
C MET A 1 18.93 -4.03 3.85
N ILE A 2 17.62 -3.99 4.11
CA ILE A 2 17.11 -3.81 5.48
C ILE A 2 16.81 -5.23 6.00
N ASP A 3 17.59 -5.70 6.96
CA ASP A 3 17.55 -7.05 7.52
C ASP A 3 17.25 -7.09 9.03
N ASP A 4 17.12 -5.91 9.65
CA ASP A 4 16.75 -5.74 11.05
C ASP A 4 15.33 -5.14 11.18
N PRO A 5 14.44 -5.71 12.01
CA PRO A 5 13.10 -5.17 12.24
C PRO A 5 13.09 -3.71 12.71
N ALA A 6 14.03 -3.29 13.58
CA ALA A 6 14.06 -1.90 14.05
C ALA A 6 14.47 -0.94 12.93
N ALA A 7 15.44 -1.32 12.10
CA ALA A 7 15.82 -0.60 10.89
C ALA A 7 14.63 -0.49 9.90
N PHE A 8 13.85 -1.56 9.73
CA PHE A 8 12.64 -1.53 8.91
C PHE A 8 11.60 -0.56 9.46
N LEU A 9 11.31 -0.61 10.77
CA LEU A 9 10.35 0.29 11.40
C LEU A 9 10.77 1.75 11.30
N ASN A 10 12.07 2.04 11.46
CA ASN A 10 12.60 3.40 11.29
C ASN A 10 12.48 3.87 9.83
N TYR A 11 12.81 3.00 8.87
CA TYR A 11 12.60 3.27 7.46
C TYR A 11 11.12 3.57 7.17
N PHE A 12 10.20 2.71 7.62
CA PHE A 12 8.76 2.86 7.43
C PHE A 12 8.24 4.19 8.02
N ARG A 13 8.63 4.51 9.27
CA ARG A 13 8.29 5.79 9.92
C ARG A 13 8.79 7.00 9.12
N SER A 14 9.90 6.86 8.41
CA SER A 14 10.40 7.93 7.55
C SER A 14 9.60 8.07 6.24
N ILE A 15 9.10 6.98 5.65
CA ILE A 15 8.46 7.01 4.31
C ILE A 15 6.96 7.22 4.37
N GLN A 16 6.26 6.63 5.34
CA GLN A 16 4.80 6.67 5.44
C GLN A 16 4.22 8.09 5.40
N PRO A 17 4.73 9.09 6.15
CA PRO A 17 4.18 10.45 6.09
C PRO A 17 4.44 11.12 4.74
N ARG A 18 5.56 10.79 4.06
CA ARG A 18 5.85 11.28 2.71
C ARG A 18 4.90 10.66 1.68
N THR A 19 4.65 9.36 1.77
CA THR A 19 3.66 8.67 0.93
C THR A 19 2.27 9.29 1.10
N CYS A 20 1.83 9.54 2.34
CA CYS A 20 0.53 10.19 2.57
C CYS A 20 0.48 11.60 1.97
N ARG A 21 1.52 12.41 2.15
CA ARG A 21 1.63 13.74 1.53
C ARG A 21 1.53 13.65 0.01
N ASP A 22 2.24 12.70 -0.60
CA ASP A 22 2.31 12.56 -2.05
C ASP A 22 0.97 12.09 -2.63
N VAL A 23 0.25 11.18 -1.94
CA VAL A 23 -1.11 10.78 -2.32
C VAL A 23 -2.08 11.96 -2.26
N VAL A 24 -2.03 12.78 -1.22
CA VAL A 24 -2.87 13.98 -1.08
C VAL A 24 -2.58 15.01 -2.17
N ALA A 25 -1.34 15.06 -2.66
CA ALA A 25 -0.92 15.98 -3.72
C ALA A 25 -1.28 15.51 -5.13
N LEU A 26 -1.82 14.30 -5.30
CA LEU A 26 -2.20 13.79 -6.62
C LEU A 26 -3.33 14.64 -7.24
N PRO A 27 -3.26 14.95 -8.55
CA PRO A 27 -4.37 15.57 -9.24
C PRO A 27 -5.55 14.59 -9.37
N ALA A 28 -6.77 15.11 -9.51
CA ALA A 28 -7.97 14.28 -9.67
C ALA A 28 -7.88 13.32 -10.88
N SER A 29 -7.15 13.67 -11.93
CA SER A 29 -6.93 12.79 -13.09
C SER A 29 -6.13 11.53 -12.78
N ALA A 30 -5.35 11.52 -11.69
CA ALA A 30 -4.55 10.36 -11.29
C ALA A 30 -5.44 9.17 -10.89
N GLU A 31 -6.64 9.41 -10.36
CA GLU A 31 -7.57 8.36 -9.95
C GLU A 31 -7.94 7.40 -11.09
N ARG A 32 -7.95 7.89 -12.33
CA ARG A 32 -8.29 7.11 -13.54
C ARG A 32 -7.08 6.80 -14.41
N TRP A 33 -5.88 7.15 -13.94
CA TRP A 33 -4.68 6.87 -14.70
C TRP A 33 -4.33 5.39 -14.62
N GLU A 34 -4.08 4.80 -15.78
CA GLU A 34 -3.65 3.41 -15.95
C GLU A 34 -2.40 3.39 -16.85
N PRO A 35 -1.42 2.50 -16.57
CA PRO A 35 -0.29 2.30 -17.46
C PRO A 35 -0.74 1.68 -18.78
N THR A 36 -0.11 2.06 -19.89
CA THR A 36 -0.46 1.54 -21.23
C THR A 36 -0.06 0.08 -21.42
N VAL A 37 0.98 -0.37 -20.71
CA VAL A 37 1.52 -1.73 -20.76
C VAL A 37 2.00 -2.12 -19.36
N GLY A 38 1.92 -3.40 -19.04
CA GLY A 38 2.45 -3.94 -17.80
C GLY A 38 1.70 -5.20 -17.36
N ASP A 39 2.42 -6.12 -16.73
CA ASP A 39 1.87 -7.33 -16.13
C ASP A 39 2.09 -7.30 -14.61
N GLY A 40 1.19 -7.95 -13.86
CA GLY A 40 1.27 -7.98 -12.40
C GLY A 40 1.17 -6.57 -11.79
N GLU A 41 2.00 -6.29 -10.78
CA GLU A 41 2.04 -4.98 -10.11
C GLU A 41 2.53 -3.86 -11.02
N ASN A 42 3.34 -4.18 -12.03
CA ASN A 42 3.82 -3.20 -13.01
C ASN A 42 2.70 -2.69 -13.94
N GLY A 43 1.55 -3.37 -13.96
CA GLY A 43 0.36 -2.98 -14.73
C GLY A 43 -0.69 -2.25 -13.91
N TRP A 44 -0.39 -1.82 -12.68
CA TRP A 44 -1.40 -1.18 -11.82
C TRP A 44 -1.51 0.33 -12.06
N GLY A 45 -2.73 0.82 -12.22
CA GLY A 45 -3.06 2.23 -12.10
C GLY A 45 -2.87 2.78 -10.68
N ILE A 46 -2.91 4.10 -10.57
CA ILE A 46 -2.61 4.80 -9.30
C ILE A 46 -3.59 4.40 -8.20
N SER A 47 -4.88 4.30 -8.50
CA SER A 47 -5.90 3.92 -7.52
C SER A 47 -5.63 2.54 -6.91
N LYS A 48 -5.17 1.58 -7.72
CA LYS A 48 -4.83 0.24 -7.26
C LYS A 48 -3.55 0.22 -6.43
N ILE A 49 -2.53 0.99 -6.83
CA ILE A 49 -1.30 1.16 -6.04
C ILE A 49 -1.63 1.76 -4.66
N VAL A 50 -2.42 2.84 -4.61
CA VAL A 50 -2.80 3.49 -3.35
C VAL A 50 -3.63 2.56 -2.47
N HIS A 51 -4.59 1.84 -3.06
CA HIS A 51 -5.35 0.81 -2.36
C HIS A 51 -4.43 -0.25 -1.76
N HIS A 52 -3.48 -0.75 -2.55
CA HIS A 52 -2.55 -1.78 -2.13
C HIS A 52 -1.65 -1.36 -0.96
N ILE A 53 -1.15 -0.12 -0.99
CA ILE A 53 -0.39 0.47 0.12
C ILE A 53 -1.23 0.53 1.40
N ALA A 54 -2.52 0.88 1.27
CA ALA A 54 -3.42 1.04 2.41
C ALA A 54 -3.85 -0.31 3.01
N GLU A 55 -4.14 -1.32 2.17
CA GLU A 55 -4.55 -2.66 2.62
C GLU A 55 -3.39 -3.46 3.20
N SER A 56 -2.20 -3.39 2.59
CA SER A 56 -1.12 -4.34 2.86
C SER A 56 -0.65 -4.31 4.31
N ARG A 57 -0.72 -3.15 4.97
CA ARG A 57 -0.36 -3.02 6.39
C ARG A 57 -1.17 -3.97 7.28
N VAL A 58 -2.43 -4.24 6.93
CA VAL A 58 -3.31 -5.13 7.69
C VAL A 58 -2.88 -6.58 7.55
N TYR A 59 -2.42 -6.97 6.35
CA TYR A 59 -1.88 -8.31 6.11
C TYR A 59 -0.64 -8.56 6.97
N PHE A 60 0.28 -7.59 7.00
CA PHE A 60 1.49 -7.67 7.82
C PHE A 60 1.19 -7.65 9.32
N GLU A 61 0.26 -6.80 9.77
CA GLU A 61 -0.18 -6.78 11.17
C GLU A 61 -0.80 -8.12 11.60
N SER A 62 -1.64 -8.70 10.75
CA SER A 62 -2.27 -10.01 11.01
C SER A 62 -1.23 -11.12 11.11
N ALA A 63 -0.30 -11.18 10.16
CA ALA A 63 0.80 -12.14 10.20
C ALA A 63 1.68 -11.96 11.45
N TYR A 64 2.02 -10.71 11.80
CA TYR A 64 2.83 -10.39 12.97
C TYR A 64 2.17 -10.80 14.29
N THR A 65 0.84 -10.68 14.38
CA THR A 65 0.06 -11.05 15.58
C THR A 65 -0.28 -12.55 15.64
N GLY A 66 0.29 -13.38 14.76
CA GLY A 66 0.05 -14.82 14.72
C GLY A 66 -1.32 -15.20 14.15
N ASN A 67 -2.02 -14.25 13.53
CA ASN A 67 -3.34 -14.43 12.92
C ASN A 67 -3.28 -14.90 11.45
N TRP A 68 -2.08 -15.31 11.00
CA TRP A 68 -1.75 -15.73 9.64
C TRP A 68 -2.02 -14.65 8.59
N TRP A 69 -1.77 -14.98 7.32
CA TRP A 69 -2.03 -14.07 6.21
C TRP A 69 -3.53 -14.02 5.90
N ARG A 70 -4.15 -12.86 6.06
CA ARG A 70 -5.59 -12.65 5.85
C ARG A 70 -5.85 -11.90 4.56
N TYR A 71 -6.36 -12.57 3.53
CA TYR A 71 -6.73 -11.95 2.25
C TYR A 71 -8.15 -11.35 2.23
N ASP A 72 -8.92 -11.56 3.30
CA ASP A 72 -10.33 -11.21 3.41
C ASP A 72 -10.57 -9.80 3.97
N TRP A 73 -9.56 -8.92 3.94
CA TRP A 73 -9.74 -7.54 4.36
C TRP A 73 -10.71 -6.82 3.40
N ASN A 74 -11.89 -6.52 3.92
CA ASN A 74 -12.89 -5.70 3.23
C ASN A 74 -12.88 -4.30 3.88
N PRO A 75 -12.38 -3.25 3.20
CA PRO A 75 -12.55 -1.91 3.71
C PRO A 75 -14.05 -1.61 3.84
N LEU A 76 -14.46 -1.09 4.99
CA LEU A 76 -15.83 -0.60 5.17
C LEU A 76 -16.10 0.44 4.06
N ASN A 77 -17.04 0.13 3.15
CA ASN A 77 -17.61 0.98 2.08
C ASN A 77 -17.24 0.65 0.60
N THR A 78 -17.11 -0.62 0.21
CA THR A 78 -17.09 -1.03 -1.21
C THR A 78 -18.31 -1.87 -1.65
N GLN A 79 -19.51 -1.54 -1.14
CA GLN A 79 -20.78 -1.97 -1.77
C GLN A 79 -21.36 -0.85 -2.62
#